data_AF-A0A314ZVL9-F1
#
_entry.id   AF-A0A314ZVL9-F1
#
_cell.length_a   1.000
_cell.length_b   1.000
_cell.length_c   1.000
_cell.angle_alpha   90.00
_cell.angle_beta   90.00
_cell.angle_gamma   90.00
#
_symmetry.space_group_name_H-M   'P 1'
#
loop_
_entity.id
_entity.type
_entity.pdbx_description
1 polymer ?
#
loop_
_entity_poly.entity_id
_entity_poly.type
_entity_poly.pdbx_seq_one_letter_code
_entity_poly.pdbx_strand_id
1 'polypeptide(L)'
;MPETGERHLAQELRGVGLSAYDMPKWKKDAFGKTISFGQRSKLSIQEQRQSLPIYKLKKELIVVVHENQVLVIIGETGSGKTTEVTQYLAEAGYMTMGKSGCTTLRRVAAMSVAKRVAEEFGCRSGEEVGYAIRFEDCTGPDTVIKYMTDGLGRF
;
A
#
# COMPACT_ATOMS: atom_id res chain seq x y z
N MET A 1 34.33 -32.41 -6.86
CA MET A 1 34.68 -31.27 -5.98
C MET A 1 34.41 -30.01 -6.78
N PRO A 2 33.56 -29.08 -6.30
CA PRO A 2 33.29 -27.83 -7.01
C PRO A 2 34.48 -26.86 -6.86
N GLU A 3 34.78 -26.13 -7.93
CA GLU A 3 35.99 -25.30 -8.06
C GLU A 3 35.96 -24.00 -7.23
N THR A 4 37.16 -23.57 -6.89
CA THR A 4 37.52 -22.49 -5.98
C THR A 4 37.23 -21.11 -6.61
N GLY A 5 36.08 -20.50 -6.30
CA GLY A 5 35.80 -19.13 -6.75
C GLY A 5 34.56 -18.43 -6.20
N GLU A 6 33.52 -19.15 -5.76
CA GLU A 6 32.21 -18.52 -5.49
C GLU A 6 31.92 -18.14 -4.03
N ARG A 7 32.95 -17.85 -3.24
CA ARG A 7 32.74 -17.36 -1.86
C ARG A 7 33.67 -16.19 -1.54
N HIS A 8 33.46 -15.06 -2.21
CA HIS A 8 34.01 -13.79 -1.75
C HIS A 8 32.92 -12.71 -1.67
N LEU A 9 32.46 -12.51 -0.43
CA LEU A 9 32.16 -11.25 0.25
C LEU A 9 31.32 -10.21 -0.52
N ALA A 10 29.99 -10.34 -0.42
CA ALA A 10 29.03 -9.25 -0.63
C ALA A 10 29.25 -8.01 0.29
N GLN A 11 30.22 -8.09 1.22
CA GLN A 11 30.51 -7.06 2.19
C GLN A 11 31.53 -6.00 1.71
N GLU A 12 32.28 -6.26 0.62
CA GLU A 12 33.29 -5.33 0.09
C GLU A 12 32.76 -4.36 -0.98
N LEU A 13 31.53 -4.54 -1.48
CA LEU A 13 30.94 -3.67 -2.52
C LEU A 13 30.22 -2.42 -1.97
N ARG A 14 30.28 -2.14 -0.67
CA ARG A 14 29.66 -0.94 -0.08
C ARG A 14 30.45 0.36 -0.30
N GLY A 15 31.68 0.29 -0.81
CA GLY A 15 32.60 1.43 -0.90
C GLY A 15 32.93 1.95 -2.29
N VAL A 16 32.42 1.32 -3.37
CA VAL A 16 32.76 1.72 -4.74
C VAL A 16 31.49 2.16 -5.44
N GLY A 17 31.38 3.46 -5.70
CA GLY A 17 30.34 4.08 -6.52
C GLY A 17 30.38 3.53 -7.94
N LEU A 18 29.79 2.35 -8.13
CA LEU A 18 29.62 1.72 -9.43
C LEU A 18 28.37 2.29 -10.09
N SER A 19 28.65 3.29 -10.92
CA SER A 19 28.13 3.51 -12.27
C SER A 19 26.99 2.59 -12.72
N ALA A 20 25.99 3.23 -13.33
CA ALA A 20 24.83 2.70 -14.02
C ALA A 20 25.15 1.69 -15.14
N TYR A 21 25.74 0.54 -14.79
CA TYR A 21 25.98 -0.57 -15.69
C TYR A 21 24.90 -1.63 -15.53
N ASP A 22 24.04 -1.65 -16.55
CA ASP A 22 23.15 -2.72 -16.99
C ASP A 22 22.64 -3.72 -15.95
N MET A 23 21.47 -3.39 -15.41
CA MET A 23 20.63 -4.40 -14.78
C MET A 23 20.36 -5.55 -15.78
N PRO A 24 20.46 -6.82 -15.35
CA PRO A 24 20.11 -7.98 -16.16
C PRO A 24 18.69 -7.87 -16.73
N LYS A 25 18.47 -8.38 -17.95
CA LYS A 25 17.18 -8.28 -18.66
C LYS A 25 16.00 -8.82 -17.82
N TRP A 26 16.21 -9.94 -17.12
CA TRP A 26 15.20 -10.50 -16.20
C TRP A 26 14.86 -9.58 -15.02
N LYS A 27 15.82 -8.76 -14.57
CA LYS A 27 15.64 -7.78 -13.48
C LYS A 27 14.95 -6.53 -14.00
N LYS A 28 15.26 -6.06 -15.23
CA LYS A 28 14.52 -4.99 -15.92
C LYS A 28 13.04 -5.39 -16.16
N ASP A 29 12.81 -6.64 -16.57
CA ASP A 29 11.47 -7.18 -16.81
C ASP A 29 10.65 -7.38 -15.52
N ALA A 30 11.33 -7.65 -14.39
CA ALA A 30 10.70 -7.81 -13.08
C ALA A 30 10.43 -6.46 -12.38
N PHE A 31 11.30 -5.45 -12.56
CA PHE A 31 11.15 -4.13 -11.92
C PHE A 31 10.08 -3.24 -12.58
N GLY A 32 9.68 -3.51 -13.81
CA GLY A 32 8.74 -2.67 -14.59
C GLY A 32 7.33 -3.22 -14.78
N LYS A 33 7.07 -4.50 -14.47
CA LYS A 33 5.72 -5.04 -14.58
C LYS A 33 4.95 -4.71 -13.30
N THR A 34 4.18 -3.63 -13.34
CA THR A 34 3.03 -3.45 -12.44
C THR A 34 2.13 -4.67 -12.59
N ILE A 35 2.31 -5.66 -11.70
CA ILE A 35 1.40 -6.81 -11.62
C ILE A 35 0.02 -6.22 -11.30
N SER A 36 -0.84 -6.16 -12.32
CA SER A 36 -2.21 -5.68 -12.19
C SER A 36 -3.05 -6.82 -11.62
N PHE A 37 -3.51 -6.68 -10.38
CA PHE A 37 -4.40 -7.64 -9.74
C PHE A 37 -5.86 -7.24 -10.00
N GLY A 38 -6.70 -8.18 -10.47
CA GLY A 38 -8.14 -7.96 -10.68
C GLY A 38 -8.55 -7.76 -12.15
N GLN A 39 -9.86 -7.55 -12.37
CA GLN A 39 -10.41 -7.30 -13.70
C GLN A 39 -10.08 -5.87 -14.17
N ARG A 40 -9.59 -5.73 -15.40
CA ARG A 40 -9.34 -4.42 -16.03
C ARG A 40 -10.67 -3.81 -16.43
N SER A 41 -11.15 -2.85 -15.65
CA SER A 41 -12.26 -2.00 -16.06
C SER A 41 -11.80 -0.97 -17.09
N LYS A 42 -12.70 -0.62 -18.02
CA LYS A 42 -12.47 0.43 -19.03
C LYS A 42 -12.60 1.84 -18.45
N LEU A 43 -13.16 1.95 -17.24
CA LEU A 43 -13.35 3.21 -16.53
C LEU A 43 -12.01 3.71 -15.97
N SER A 44 -11.87 5.03 -15.89
CA SER A 44 -10.76 5.67 -15.16
C SER A 44 -10.77 5.27 -13.68
N ILE A 45 -9.63 5.42 -13.01
CA ILE A 45 -9.50 5.09 -11.59
C ILE A 45 -10.52 5.86 -10.74
N GLN A 46 -10.76 7.13 -11.08
CA GLN A 46 -11.70 7.99 -10.39
C GLN A 46 -13.15 7.53 -10.60
N GLU A 47 -13.54 7.19 -11.83
CA GLU A 47 -14.88 6.66 -12.11
C GLU A 47 -15.13 5.32 -11.41
N GLN A 48 -14.11 4.45 -11.33
CA GLN A 48 -14.19 3.21 -10.56
C GLN A 48 -14.49 3.48 -9.09
N ARG A 49 -13.76 4.42 -8.47
CA ARG A 49 -13.98 4.80 -7.06
C ARG A 49 -15.38 5.39 -6.84
N GLN A 50 -15.84 6.25 -7.74
CA GLN A 50 -17.17 6.86 -7.67
C GLN A 50 -18.32 5.86 -7.86
N SER A 51 -18.07 4.74 -8.55
CA SER A 51 -19.05 3.66 -8.72
C SER A 51 -19.25 2.81 -7.45
N LEU A 52 -18.34 2.88 -6.48
CA LEU A 52 -18.41 2.07 -5.26
C LEU A 52 -19.58 2.51 -4.38
N PRO A 53 -20.34 1.57 -3.78
CA PRO A 53 -21.47 1.90 -2.89
C PRO A 53 -21.12 2.89 -1.77
N ILE A 54 -19.93 2.77 -1.19
CA ILE A 54 -19.48 3.65 -0.09
C ILE A 54 -19.31 5.12 -0.51
N TYR A 55 -19.09 5.41 -1.79
CA TYR A 55 -18.87 6.77 -2.27
C TYR A 55 -20.06 7.68 -1.98
N LYS A 56 -21.29 7.15 -2.10
CA LYS A 56 -22.54 7.89 -1.82
C LYS A 56 -22.64 8.32 -0.35
N LEU A 57 -22.02 7.57 0.55
CA LEU A 57 -22.05 7.78 2.00
C LEU A 57 -20.84 8.57 2.50
N LYS A 58 -19.93 9.00 1.62
CA LYS A 58 -18.67 9.66 2.00
C LYS A 58 -18.86 10.83 2.96
N LYS A 59 -19.79 11.74 2.67
CA LYS A 59 -20.01 12.94 3.50
C LYS A 59 -20.54 12.58 4.89
N GLU A 60 -21.55 11.71 4.93
CA GLU A 60 -22.15 11.21 6.17
C GLU A 60 -21.12 10.46 7.02
N LEU A 61 -20.29 9.64 6.39
CA LEU A 61 -19.22 8.91 7.05
C LEU A 61 -18.26 9.85 7.79
N ILE A 62 -17.82 10.95 7.17
CA ILE A 62 -16.90 11.91 7.81
C ILE A 62 -17.54 12.60 9.01
N VAL A 63 -18.84 12.94 8.92
CA VAL A 63 -19.59 13.52 10.04
C VAL A 63 -19.65 12.53 11.21
N VAL A 64 -20.06 11.29 10.95
CA VAL A 64 -20.20 10.27 11.98
C VAL A 64 -18.86 9.92 12.61
N VAL A 65 -17.76 9.88 11.84
CA VAL A 65 -16.41 9.68 12.38
C VAL A 65 -15.98 10.84 13.29
N HIS A 66 -16.35 12.08 12.95
CA HIS A 66 -16.04 13.23 13.80
C HIS A 66 -16.80 13.18 15.14
N GLU A 67 -18.05 12.71 15.12
CA GLU A 67 -18.92 12.68 16.30
C GLU A 67 -18.68 11.46 17.22
N ASN A 68 -18.03 10.40 16.73
CA ASN A 68 -17.93 9.14 17.44
C ASN A 68 -16.47 8.67 17.56
N GLN A 69 -16.04 8.39 18.79
CA GLN A 69 -14.71 7.80 19.04
C GLN A 69 -14.58 6.38 18.45
N VAL A 70 -15.70 5.64 18.36
CA VAL A 70 -15.75 4.28 17.80
C VAL A 70 -16.93 4.18 16.84
N LEU A 71 -16.67 3.74 15.61
CA LEU A 71 -17.67 3.54 14.57
C LEU A 71 -17.57 2.12 14.00
N VAL A 72 -18.71 1.44 13.89
CA VAL A 72 -18.83 0.13 13.24
C VAL A 72 -19.42 0.32 11.85
N ILE A 73 -18.66 -0.02 10.81
CA ILE A 73 -19.08 0.09 9.40
C ILE A 73 -19.39 -1.31 8.88
N ILE A 74 -20.62 -1.52 8.43
CA ILE A 74 -21.08 -2.79 7.84
C ILE A 74 -21.33 -2.59 6.35
N GLY A 75 -20.93 -3.56 5.54
CA GLY A 75 -21.24 -3.59 4.11
C GLY A 75 -20.69 -4.83 3.44
N GLU A 76 -21.19 -5.17 2.26
CA GLU A 76 -20.77 -6.36 1.51
C GLU A 76 -19.34 -6.27 0.97
N THR A 77 -18.72 -7.41 0.65
CA THR A 77 -17.40 -7.44 -0.01
C THR A 77 -17.49 -6.71 -1.35
N GLY A 78 -16.49 -5.89 -1.67
CA GLY A 78 -16.50 -5.06 -2.89
C GLY A 78 -17.22 -3.71 -2.73
N SER A 79 -17.79 -3.40 -1.56
CA SER A 79 -18.43 -2.10 -1.32
C SER A 79 -17.47 -0.91 -1.20
N GLY A 80 -16.15 -1.16 -1.14
CA GLY A 80 -15.11 -0.13 -1.03
C GLY A 80 -14.61 0.18 0.38
N LYS A 81 -15.01 -0.57 1.42
CA LYS A 81 -14.66 -0.26 2.83
C LYS A 81 -13.15 -0.12 3.07
N THR A 82 -12.38 -1.15 2.72
CA THR A 82 -10.94 -1.21 3.06
C THR A 82 -10.09 -0.26 2.19
N THR A 83 -10.53 0.04 0.97
CA THR A 83 -9.82 0.91 0.03
C THR A 83 -10.16 2.39 0.26
N GLU A 84 -11.44 2.72 0.44
CA GLU A 84 -11.89 4.12 0.42
C GLU A 84 -11.94 4.79 1.79
N VAL A 85 -12.27 4.07 2.87
CA VAL A 85 -12.46 4.71 4.20
C VAL A 85 -11.19 5.43 4.65
N THR A 86 -10.03 4.78 4.53
CA THR A 86 -8.73 5.35 4.90
C THR A 86 -8.40 6.60 4.07
N GLN A 87 -8.70 6.58 2.77
CA GLN A 87 -8.51 7.72 1.87
C GLN A 87 -9.42 8.88 2.25
N TYR A 88 -10.70 8.63 2.54
CA TYR A 88 -11.64 9.69 2.93
C TYR A 88 -11.23 10.36 4.24
N LEU A 89 -10.72 9.58 5.21
CA LEU A 89 -10.16 10.13 6.43
C LEU A 89 -8.92 10.99 6.15
N ALA A 90 -8.08 10.57 5.21
CA ALA A 90 -6.91 11.36 4.82
C ALA A 90 -7.28 12.68 4.16
N GLU A 91 -8.21 12.63 3.21
CA GLU A 91 -8.75 13.81 2.53
C GLU A 91 -9.48 14.76 3.51
N ALA A 92 -10.10 14.23 4.56
CA ALA A 92 -10.73 15.02 5.62
C ALA A 92 -9.74 15.59 6.66
N GLY A 93 -8.43 15.35 6.49
CA GLY A 93 -7.39 15.94 7.32
C GLY A 93 -7.02 15.15 8.57
N TYR A 94 -7.57 13.94 8.79
CA TYR A 94 -7.27 13.13 9.97
C TYR A 94 -5.80 12.67 10.05
N MET A 95 -5.06 12.68 8.94
CA MET A 95 -3.63 12.32 8.93
C MET A 95 -2.69 13.48 9.26
N THR A 96 -3.20 14.69 9.51
CA THR A 96 -2.37 15.81 9.96
C THR A 96 -1.90 15.63 11.41
N MET A 97 -2.67 14.90 12.21
CA MET A 97 -2.43 14.68 13.64
C MET A 97 -1.89 13.27 13.94
N GLY A 98 -1.71 12.42 12.92
CA GLY A 98 -1.29 11.03 13.10
C GLY A 98 -1.31 10.20 11.81
N LYS A 99 -1.15 8.90 11.94
CA LYS A 99 -1.18 7.93 10.83
C LYS A 99 -2.41 7.02 10.96
N SER A 100 -2.95 6.56 9.84
CA SER A 100 -4.06 5.60 9.81
C SER A 100 -3.59 4.20 9.47
N GLY A 101 -4.12 3.24 10.23
CA GLY A 101 -3.73 1.84 10.18
C GLY A 101 -4.93 0.99 9.82
N CYS A 102 -4.79 0.18 8.77
CA CYS A 102 -5.78 -0.81 8.41
C CYS A 102 -5.20 -2.21 8.61
N THR A 103 -5.77 -2.97 9.54
CA THR A 103 -5.35 -4.34 9.82
C THR A 103 -6.18 -5.34 9.01
N THR A 104 -5.53 -6.31 8.38
CA THR A 104 -6.16 -7.41 7.64
C THR A 104 -5.55 -8.74 8.03
N LEU A 105 -6.36 -9.81 7.97
CA LEU A 105 -5.92 -11.16 8.35
C LEU A 105 -5.01 -11.82 7.31
N ARG A 106 -4.96 -11.30 6.08
CA ARG A 106 -4.25 -11.93 4.97
C ARG A 106 -3.12 -11.04 4.46
N ARG A 107 -1.90 -11.56 4.46
CA ARG A 107 -0.71 -10.87 3.90
C ARG A 107 -0.94 -10.36 2.48
N VAL A 108 -1.46 -11.23 1.61
CA VAL A 108 -1.74 -10.88 0.20
C VAL A 108 -2.75 -9.74 0.09
N ALA A 109 -3.71 -9.65 1.02
CA ALA A 109 -4.67 -8.55 1.04
C ALA A 109 -4.02 -7.24 1.49
N ALA A 110 -3.11 -7.26 2.48
CA ALA A 110 -2.41 -6.05 2.91
C ALA A 110 -1.59 -5.45 1.75
N MET A 111 -0.81 -6.29 1.07
CA MET A 111 0.03 -5.86 -0.05
C MET A 111 -0.80 -5.38 -1.24
N SER A 112 -1.82 -6.14 -1.64
CA SER A 112 -2.62 -5.81 -2.84
C SER A 112 -3.47 -4.56 -2.63
N VAL A 113 -4.04 -4.39 -1.43
CA VAL A 113 -4.82 -3.19 -1.10
C VAL A 113 -3.91 -1.98 -1.00
N ALA A 114 -2.75 -2.07 -0.31
CA ALA A 114 -1.82 -0.94 -0.24
C ALA A 114 -1.37 -0.47 -1.62
N LYS A 115 -1.02 -1.42 -2.50
CA LYS A 115 -0.63 -1.10 -3.87
C LYS A 115 -1.77 -0.43 -4.63
N ARG A 116 -2.98 -0.98 -4.55
CA ARG A 116 -4.16 -0.40 -5.20
C ARG A 116 -4.46 1.01 -4.70
N VAL A 117 -4.36 1.22 -3.39
CA VAL A 117 -4.64 2.51 -2.77
C VAL A 117 -3.54 3.52 -3.09
N ALA A 118 -2.27 3.11 -3.19
CA ALA A 118 -1.20 3.97 -3.69
C ALA A 118 -1.47 4.44 -5.13
N GLU A 119 -1.94 3.54 -6.01
CA GLU A 119 -2.36 3.90 -7.37
C GLU A 119 -3.56 4.88 -7.38
N GLU A 120 -4.53 4.70 -6.48
CA GLU A 120 -5.70 5.58 -6.34
C GLU A 120 -5.36 6.95 -5.73
N PHE A 121 -4.37 6.98 -4.84
CA PHE A 121 -3.87 8.18 -4.15
C PHE A 121 -2.86 8.96 -5.02
N GLY A 122 -2.29 8.32 -6.04
CA GLY A 122 -1.31 8.92 -6.93
C GLY A 122 0.13 8.93 -6.39
N CYS A 123 0.45 8.04 -5.45
CA CYS A 123 1.79 7.93 -4.87
C CYS A 123 2.47 6.59 -5.20
N ARG A 124 3.76 6.45 -4.90
CA ARG A 124 4.42 5.14 -4.95
C ARG A 124 4.15 4.38 -3.67
N SER A 125 4.05 3.05 -3.77
CA SER A 125 3.95 2.18 -2.59
C SER A 125 5.19 2.38 -1.71
N GLY A 126 4.97 2.64 -0.42
CA GLY A 126 6.01 2.94 0.56
C GLY A 126 6.26 4.42 0.82
N GLU A 127 5.64 5.32 0.04
CA GLU A 127 5.60 6.76 0.32
C GLU A 127 4.40 7.06 1.25
N GLU A 128 3.40 7.83 0.83
CA GLU A 128 2.22 8.19 1.62
C GLU A 128 1.36 6.96 1.99
N VAL A 129 1.34 5.95 1.12
CA VAL A 129 0.62 4.69 1.31
C VAL A 129 1.61 3.53 1.31
N GLY A 130 1.58 2.70 2.35
CA GLY A 130 2.47 1.56 2.50
C GLY A 130 1.85 0.37 3.20
N TYR A 131 2.64 -0.68 3.39
CA TYR A 131 2.20 -1.88 4.12
C TYR A 131 3.30 -2.47 5.01
N ALA A 132 2.88 -3.17 6.06
CA ALA A 132 3.78 -3.99 6.89
C ALA A 132 3.18 -5.37 7.13
N ILE A 133 3.93 -6.39 6.72
CA ILE A 133 3.63 -7.80 6.95
C ILE A 133 4.84 -8.47 7.60
N ARG A 134 4.67 -9.67 8.16
CA ARG A 134 5.78 -10.34 8.86
C ARG A 134 6.97 -10.52 7.91
N PHE A 135 8.15 -10.08 8.31
CA PHE A 135 9.39 -10.13 7.51
C PHE A 135 9.46 -9.18 6.29
N GLU A 136 8.48 -8.29 6.09
CA GLU A 136 8.50 -7.33 4.98
C GLU A 136 7.76 -6.04 5.38
N ASP A 137 8.47 -4.92 5.42
CA ASP A 137 7.92 -3.60 5.70
C ASP A 137 8.23 -2.67 4.51
N CYS A 138 7.17 -2.18 3.89
CA CYS A 138 7.20 -1.23 2.78
C CYS A 138 6.49 0.05 3.24
N THR A 139 7.12 0.72 4.20
CA THR A 139 6.72 2.04 4.72
C THR A 139 7.93 2.95 4.88
N GLY A 140 7.69 4.26 4.84
CA GLY A 140 8.68 5.31 5.01
C GLY A 140 8.25 6.33 6.08
N PRO A 141 9.08 7.36 6.31
CA PRO A 141 8.75 8.44 7.25
C PRO A 141 7.46 9.17 6.86
N ASP A 142 7.21 9.31 5.55
CA ASP A 142 6.06 10.03 4.98
C ASP A 142 4.78 9.18 4.90
N THR A 143 4.83 7.91 5.31
CA THR A 143 3.66 7.02 5.26
C THR A 143 2.59 7.47 6.24
N VAL A 144 1.42 7.85 5.70
CA VAL A 144 0.23 8.27 6.42
C VAL A 144 -0.86 7.20 6.45
N ILE A 145 -0.88 6.30 5.46
CA ILE A 145 -1.81 5.15 5.41
C ILE A 145 -0.99 3.86 5.40
N LYS A 146 -1.15 3.03 6.43
CA LYS A 146 -0.44 1.75 6.57
C LYS A 146 -1.42 0.58 6.58
N TYR A 147 -1.26 -0.35 5.64
CA TYR A 147 -1.97 -1.63 5.63
C TYR A 147 -1.12 -2.71 6.28
N MET A 148 -1.64 -3.44 7.26
CA MET A 148 -0.83 -4.38 8.03
C MET A 148 -1.53 -5.69 8.34
N THR A 149 -0.76 -6.72 8.63
CA THR A 149 -1.28 -7.95 9.25
C THR A 149 -1.19 -7.89 10.76
N ASP A 150 -2.01 -8.70 11.43
CA ASP A 150 -2.04 -8.81 12.89
C ASP A 150 -0.62 -8.96 13.50
N GLY A 151 -0.40 -8.32 14.66
CA GLY A 151 0.87 -8.30 15.40
C GLY A 151 1.92 -7.27 14.94
N LEU A 152 1.64 -6.44 13.93
CA LEU A 152 2.58 -5.45 13.37
C LEU A 152 2.16 -3.99 13.61
N GLY A 153 1.33 -3.76 14.62
CA GLY A 153 0.69 -2.47 14.94
C GLY A 153 1.62 -1.33 15.38
N ARG A 154 2.91 -1.35 15.04
CA ARG A 154 3.81 -0.21 15.26
C ARG A 154 3.96 0.58 13.97
N PHE A 155 3.67 1.87 14.07
CA PHE A 155 3.97 2.88 13.06
C PHE A 155 5.41 3.39 13.18
#